data_AF-A0A9R1MCG6-F1
#
_entry.id   AF-A0A9R1MCG6-F1
#
_cell.length_a   1.000
_cell.length_b   1.000
_cell.length_c   1.000
_cell.angle_alpha   90.00
_cell.angle_beta   90.00
_cell.angle_gamma   90.00
#
_symmetry.space_group_name_H-M   'P 1'
#
loop_
_entity.id
_entity.type
_entity.pdbx_description
1 polymer ?
#
loop_
_entity_poly.entity_id
_entity_poly.type
_entity_poly.pdbx_seq_one_letter_code
_entity_poly.pdbx_strand_id
1 'polypeptide(L)'
;MSLIATEVSISVFAPMVEKVSWHCCYRAGSVTFGLWELEQLTLETSESQGQLSSLQIHASIFRSNFPGGAINFMQEIAKHMVAAFSALELHLKTVGHVFGAIVFLLLGMNRIRAAVRRLKLILWRTKVREGCLPNCPCQPTDWRSQTVSFTHLEEVEITGFEGVGHEFDFLKLMLRCSPALKKMTLKLSRDVWSRKDGCTIINNIFKEYPSVQCYIYLSYGKCMFSVLC
;
A
#
# COMPACT_ATOMS: atom_id res chain seq x y z
N MET A 1 29.48 -1.03 23.16
CA MET A 1 29.40 0.40 22.76
C MET A 1 27.95 0.71 22.46
N SER A 2 27.29 1.46 23.35
CA SER A 2 25.92 1.92 23.17
C SER A 2 25.94 3.14 22.24
N LEU A 3 25.41 3.00 21.03
CA LEU A 3 25.09 4.17 20.20
C LEU A 3 23.76 4.70 20.72
N ILE A 4 23.85 5.69 21.61
CA ILE A 4 22.71 6.51 21.98
C ILE A 4 22.29 7.23 20.71
N ALA A 5 21.17 6.83 20.10
CA ALA A 5 20.54 7.62 19.07
C ALA A 5 20.12 8.94 19.72
N THR A 6 20.86 10.00 19.46
CA THR A 6 20.44 11.36 19.80
C THR A 6 19.13 11.62 19.07
N GLU A 7 18.04 11.70 19.82
CA GLU A 7 16.72 12.04 19.30
C GLU A 7 16.78 13.51 18.87
N VAL A 8 16.99 13.74 17.57
CA VAL A 8 17.01 15.09 17.01
C VAL A 8 15.56 15.53 16.81
N SER A 9 15.04 16.36 17.71
CA SER A 9 13.74 17.00 17.55
C SER A 9 13.89 18.30 16.77
N ILE A 10 13.27 18.39 15.60
CA ILE A 10 13.19 19.63 14.81
C ILE A 10 11.77 20.18 14.96
N SER A 11 11.63 21.37 15.53
CA SER A 11 10.36 22.08 15.64
C SER A 11 10.36 23.31 14.72
N VAL A 12 9.41 23.36 13.79
CA VAL A 12 9.22 24.51 12.89
C VAL A 12 7.85 25.11 13.20
N PHE A 13 7.80 26.39 13.59
CA PHE A 13 6.55 27.11 13.81
C PHE A 13 6.24 27.96 12.58
N ALA A 14 5.25 27.55 11.79
CA ALA A 14 4.92 28.23 10.54
C ALA A 14 3.39 28.23 10.31
N PRO A 15 2.65 29.12 10.99
CA PRO A 15 1.19 29.07 11.11
C PRO A 15 0.43 29.42 9.82
N MET A 16 1.12 29.92 8.79
CA MET A 16 0.56 30.28 7.48
C MET A 16 1.12 29.43 6.34
N VAL A 17 1.78 28.31 6.65
CA VAL A 17 2.36 27.45 5.61
C VAL A 17 1.26 26.63 4.95
N GLU A 18 0.94 27.04 3.72
CA GLU A 18 0.01 26.31 2.85
C GLU A 18 0.65 25.07 2.23
N LYS A 19 1.98 25.02 2.16
CA LYS A 19 2.76 24.01 1.44
C LYS A 19 3.81 23.35 2.33
N VAL A 20 3.63 22.05 2.56
CA VAL A 20 4.60 21.22 3.28
C VAL A 20 4.99 20.05 2.38
N SER A 21 6.28 19.99 2.04
CA SER A 21 6.88 18.80 1.47
C SER A 21 8.09 18.42 2.30
N TRP A 22 8.12 17.17 2.73
CA TRP A 22 9.30 16.61 3.39
C TRP A 22 9.42 15.14 3.05
N HIS A 23 10.65 14.65 3.11
CA HIS A 23 10.95 13.24 2.99
C HIS A 23 11.96 12.84 4.06
N CYS A 24 11.82 11.62 4.54
CA CYS A 24 12.70 11.01 5.52
C CYS A 24 13.16 9.66 4.98
N CYS A 25 14.47 9.43 4.99
CA CYS A 25 15.09 8.18 4.58
C CYS A 25 15.60 7.43 5.81
N TYR A 26 15.40 6.11 5.80
CA TYR A 26 15.74 5.26 6.93
C TYR A 26 16.92 4.37 6.60
N ARG A 27 17.73 4.09 7.62
CA ARG A 27 18.78 3.08 7.51
C ARG A 27 18.13 1.70 7.42
N ALA A 28 18.67 0.82 6.58
CA ALA A 28 18.21 -0.56 6.46
C ALA A 28 18.10 -1.25 7.84
N GLY A 29 17.00 -1.96 8.06
CA GLY A 29 16.68 -2.67 9.29
C GLY A 29 16.29 -1.80 10.50
N SER A 30 16.26 -0.46 10.38
CA SER A 30 15.99 0.42 11.54
C SER A 30 14.53 0.42 11.98
N VAL A 31 13.59 0.38 11.02
CA VAL A 31 12.16 0.46 11.26
C VAL A 31 11.48 -0.64 10.44
N THR A 32 10.95 -1.65 11.11
CA THR A 32 10.50 -2.89 10.47
C THR A 32 9.12 -3.34 10.96
N PHE A 33 8.39 -4.04 10.11
CA PHE A 33 7.16 -4.75 10.43
C PHE A 33 7.18 -6.12 9.75
N GLY A 34 7.30 -7.19 10.54
CA GLY A 34 7.57 -8.51 9.98
C GLY A 34 8.89 -8.51 9.21
N LEU A 35 8.84 -8.87 7.92
CA LEU A 35 9.98 -8.77 6.99
C LEU A 35 10.07 -7.42 6.25
N TRP A 36 9.11 -6.53 6.41
CA TRP A 36 9.12 -5.25 5.72
C TRP A 36 9.99 -4.25 6.46
N GLU A 37 10.92 -3.61 5.79
CA GLU A 37 11.61 -2.41 6.28
C GLU A 37 11.06 -1.16 5.63
N LEU A 38 10.97 -0.09 6.40
CA LEU A 38 10.70 1.24 5.88
C LEU A 38 11.99 1.79 5.27
N GLU A 39 11.96 2.16 3.99
CA GLU A 39 13.10 2.77 3.29
C GLU A 39 13.00 4.29 3.30
N GLN A 40 11.81 4.79 2.98
CA GLN A 40 11.56 6.22 2.82
C GLN A 40 10.09 6.53 3.11
N LEU A 41 9.85 7.71 3.65
CA LEU A 41 8.53 8.30 3.78
C LEU A 41 8.56 9.73 3.24
N THR A 42 7.62 10.07 2.37
CA THR A 42 7.43 11.42 1.84
C THR A 42 6.02 11.90 2.15
N LEU A 43 5.85 13.12 2.67
CA LEU A 43 4.55 13.79 2.68
C LEU A 43 4.65 14.99 1.74
N GLU A 44 3.70 15.09 0.83
CA GLU A 44 3.64 16.12 -0.18
C GLU A 44 2.25 16.73 -0.20
N THR A 45 2.13 18.01 0.14
CA THR A 45 0.89 18.77 -0.03
C THR A 45 0.79 19.31 -1.45
N SER A 46 -0.38 19.17 -2.06
CA SER A 46 -0.62 19.59 -3.45
C SER A 46 -0.43 21.10 -3.69
N GLU A 47 0.08 21.45 -4.88
CA GLU A 47 0.29 22.83 -5.34
C GLU A 47 -0.90 23.42 -6.13
N SER A 48 -1.82 22.59 -6.63
CA SER A 48 -2.83 22.99 -7.62
C SER A 48 -4.25 22.58 -7.23
N GLN A 49 -5.23 23.37 -7.69
CA GLN A 49 -6.65 23.00 -7.60
C GLN A 49 -6.89 21.68 -8.35
N GLY A 50 -6.99 20.58 -7.62
CA GLY A 50 -7.35 19.25 -8.15
C GLY A 50 -6.37 18.12 -7.85
N GLN A 51 -5.12 18.40 -7.46
CA GLN A 51 -4.18 17.36 -7.04
C GLN A 51 -4.31 17.08 -5.53
N LEU A 52 -4.26 15.80 -5.15
CA LEU A 52 -4.46 15.38 -3.76
C LEU A 52 -3.12 15.40 -3.02
N SER A 53 -3.10 15.99 -1.83
CA SER A 53 -1.97 15.83 -0.89
C SER A 53 -1.78 14.34 -0.58
N SER A 54 -0.53 13.88 -0.63
CA SER A 54 -0.19 12.46 -0.59
C SER A 54 0.82 12.13 0.49
N LEU A 55 0.59 11.00 1.16
CA LEU A 55 1.58 10.32 2.00
C LEU A 55 2.15 9.15 1.18
N GLN A 56 3.44 9.19 0.88
CA GLN A 56 4.15 8.17 0.12
C GLN A 56 5.03 7.36 1.06
N ILE A 57 4.91 6.04 1.03
CA ILE A 57 5.64 5.11 1.91
C ILE A 57 6.34 4.09 1.03
N HIS A 58 7.67 4.05 1.12
CA HIS A 58 8.51 3.09 0.44
C HIS A 58 8.98 2.05 1.43
N ALA A 59 8.69 0.78 1.13
CA ALA A 59 9.10 -0.33 1.97
C ALA A 59 9.61 -1.50 1.10
N SER A 60 10.53 -2.26 1.65
CA SER A 60 11.11 -3.42 0.98
C SER A 60 11.24 -4.62 1.92
N ILE A 61 11.48 -5.80 1.34
CA ILE A 61 11.75 -6.99 2.13
C ILE A 61 13.19 -6.95 2.64
N PHE A 62 13.33 -6.91 3.97
CA PHE A 62 14.58 -7.02 4.70
C PHE A 62 14.72 -8.40 5.31
N ARG A 63 15.76 -9.14 4.91
CA ARG A 63 16.08 -10.44 5.48
C ARG A 63 16.81 -10.26 6.81
N SER A 64 16.04 -10.03 7.86
CA SER A 64 16.55 -10.12 9.23
C SER A 64 16.00 -11.36 9.91
N ASN A 65 16.78 -11.87 10.88
CA ASN A 65 16.36 -12.97 11.73
C ASN A 65 15.37 -12.54 12.82
N PHE A 66 15.09 -11.23 12.94
CA PHE A 66 14.24 -10.66 13.99
C PHE A 66 13.13 -9.81 13.34
N PRO A 67 11.89 -10.33 13.28
CA PRO A 67 10.79 -9.59 12.68
C PRO A 67 10.48 -8.33 13.49
N GLY A 68 10.25 -7.22 12.78
CA GLY A 68 9.87 -5.95 13.39
C GLY A 68 8.47 -5.93 13.96
N GLY A 69 8.28 -5.17 15.05
CA GLY A 69 6.99 -5.01 15.71
C GLY A 69 6.12 -3.92 15.08
N ALA A 70 4.82 -4.18 14.98
CA ALA A 70 3.82 -3.25 14.42
C ALA A 70 3.79 -1.88 15.09
N ILE A 71 4.01 -1.83 16.42
CA ILE A 71 3.91 -0.59 17.21
C ILE A 71 4.97 0.42 16.78
N ASN A 72 6.24 0.02 16.73
CA ASN A 72 7.34 0.91 16.35
C ASN A 72 7.17 1.40 14.90
N PHE A 73 6.76 0.51 14.00
CA PHE A 73 6.51 0.83 12.60
C PHE A 73 5.41 1.90 12.44
N MET A 74 4.27 1.72 13.10
CA MET A 74 3.17 2.69 13.06
C MET A 74 3.51 4.01 13.75
N GLN A 75 4.20 3.96 14.90
CA GLN A 75 4.64 5.15 15.62
C GLN A 75 5.58 5.99 14.76
N GLU A 76 6.52 5.35 14.07
CA GLU A 76 7.44 6.06 13.19
C GLU A 76 6.70 6.77 12.07
N ILE A 77 5.81 6.07 11.35
CA ILE A 77 5.00 6.66 10.28
C ILE A 77 4.12 7.80 10.81
N ALA A 78 3.62 7.69 12.04
CA ALA A 78 2.79 8.72 12.64
C ALA A 78 3.51 10.04 12.89
N LYS A 79 4.82 10.03 13.10
CA LYS A 79 5.64 11.25 13.20
C LYS A 79 5.58 12.09 11.93
N HIS A 80 5.31 11.45 10.78
CA HIS A 80 5.33 12.13 9.50
C HIS A 80 3.97 12.66 9.04
N MET A 81 2.90 12.34 9.75
CA MET A 81 1.54 12.79 9.44
C MET A 81 1.26 14.19 10.02
N VAL A 82 2.08 15.18 9.62
CA VAL A 82 2.06 16.55 10.16
C VAL A 82 1.14 17.51 9.40
N ALA A 83 0.70 17.15 8.19
CA ALA A 83 -0.26 17.90 7.40
C ALA A 83 -1.37 16.98 6.87
N ALA A 84 -2.48 17.57 6.43
CA ALA A 84 -3.60 16.82 5.86
C ALA A 84 -3.22 16.20 4.51
N PHE A 85 -3.65 14.96 4.30
CA PHE A 85 -3.50 14.21 3.05
C PHE A 85 -4.77 13.41 2.77
N SER A 86 -4.98 13.07 1.51
CA SER A 86 -6.12 12.26 1.08
C SER A 86 -5.74 11.14 0.12
N ALA A 87 -4.48 11.09 -0.31
CA ALA A 87 -3.91 9.98 -1.05
C ALA A 87 -2.85 9.26 -0.20
N LEU A 88 -2.85 7.94 -0.27
CA LEU A 88 -1.78 7.07 0.26
C LEU A 88 -1.13 6.34 -0.91
N GLU A 89 0.15 6.60 -1.14
CA GLU A 89 0.95 5.89 -2.15
C GLU A 89 1.92 4.92 -1.46
N LEU A 90 1.81 3.62 -1.75
CA LEU A 90 2.62 2.58 -1.16
C LEU A 90 3.52 1.97 -2.24
N HIS A 91 4.83 2.14 -2.10
CA HIS A 91 5.84 1.57 -2.99
C HIS A 91 6.48 0.37 -2.30
N LEU A 92 6.05 -0.84 -2.66
CA LEU A 92 6.47 -2.07 -2.01
C LEU A 92 7.40 -2.87 -2.92
N LYS A 93 8.66 -3.05 -2.51
CA LYS A 93 9.64 -3.91 -3.18
C LYS A 93 9.62 -5.30 -2.56
N THR A 94 9.22 -6.31 -3.33
CA THR A 94 9.03 -7.68 -2.81
C THR A 94 9.53 -8.72 -3.80
N VAL A 95 10.18 -9.75 -3.25
CA VAL A 95 10.72 -10.91 -3.97
C VAL A 95 9.75 -12.11 -3.99
N GLY A 96 8.44 -11.82 -3.97
CA GLY A 96 7.36 -12.83 -3.94
C GLY A 96 6.71 -13.01 -2.56
N HIS A 97 7.05 -12.15 -1.60
CA HIS A 97 6.39 -12.13 -0.29
C HIS A 97 5.02 -11.44 -0.33
N VAL A 98 4.16 -11.86 0.59
CA VAL A 98 2.81 -11.30 0.78
C VAL A 98 2.89 -9.92 1.42
N PHE A 99 2.08 -8.98 0.91
CA PHE A 99 2.03 -7.60 1.37
C PHE A 99 0.74 -7.21 2.09
N GLY A 100 -0.30 -8.06 2.06
CA GLY A 100 -1.61 -7.69 2.61
C GLY A 100 -1.53 -7.23 4.07
N ALA A 101 -0.71 -7.87 4.90
CA ALA A 101 -0.53 -7.48 6.29
C ALA A 101 -0.01 -6.05 6.46
N ILE A 102 1.02 -5.63 5.71
CA ILE A 102 1.56 -4.26 5.83
C ILE A 102 0.56 -3.22 5.33
N VAL A 103 -0.15 -3.51 4.23
CA VAL A 103 -1.16 -2.57 3.72
C VAL A 103 -2.31 -2.41 4.70
N PHE A 104 -2.81 -3.50 5.30
CA PHE A 104 -3.88 -3.44 6.29
C PHE A 104 -3.45 -2.85 7.62
N LEU A 105 -2.18 -3.03 8.03
CA LEU A 105 -1.63 -2.31 9.17
C LEU A 105 -1.73 -0.80 8.96
N LEU A 106 -1.29 -0.31 7.80
CA LEU A 106 -1.31 1.11 7.46
C LEU A 106 -2.73 1.66 7.35
N LEU A 107 -3.61 0.97 6.60
CA LEU A 107 -5.02 1.38 6.47
C LEU A 107 -5.78 1.27 7.79
N GLY A 108 -5.32 0.45 8.73
CA GLY A 108 -5.86 0.34 10.08
C GLY A 108 -5.54 1.53 10.98
N MET A 109 -4.53 2.34 10.64
CA MET A 109 -4.18 3.53 11.43
C MET A 109 -5.31 4.56 11.34
N ASN A 110 -5.84 5.01 12.49
CA ASN A 110 -7.02 5.87 12.55
C ASN A 110 -6.92 7.13 11.67
N ARG A 111 -5.76 7.81 11.66
CA ARG A 111 -5.53 9.00 10.83
C ARG A 111 -5.58 8.68 9.33
N ILE A 112 -4.91 7.60 8.91
CA ILE A 112 -4.91 7.14 7.52
C ILE A 112 -6.34 6.74 7.11
N ARG A 113 -6.99 5.90 7.92
CA ARG A 113 -8.36 5.41 7.69
C ARG A 113 -9.39 6.53 7.53
N ALA A 114 -9.26 7.60 8.31
CA ALA A 114 -10.17 8.73 8.26
C ALA A 114 -9.89 9.69 7.10
N ALA A 115 -8.65 9.80 6.65
CA ALA A 115 -8.23 10.83 5.70
C ALA A 115 -8.14 10.32 4.24
N VAL A 116 -7.76 9.06 4.05
CA VAL A 116 -7.45 8.51 2.73
C VAL A 116 -8.72 8.25 1.92
N ARG A 117 -8.78 8.88 0.75
CA ARG A 117 -9.78 8.64 -0.29
C ARG A 117 -9.23 7.87 -1.48
N ARG A 118 -7.91 7.94 -1.70
CA ARG A 118 -7.24 7.22 -2.79
C ARG A 118 -6.06 6.41 -2.27
N LEU A 119 -6.06 5.12 -2.55
CA LEU A 119 -4.93 4.22 -2.32
C LEU A 119 -4.25 3.89 -3.65
N LYS A 120 -2.95 4.09 -3.75
CA LYS A 120 -2.13 3.67 -4.88
C LYS A 120 -1.03 2.73 -4.40
N LEU A 121 -1.09 1.48 -4.82
CA LEU A 121 -0.15 0.43 -4.46
C LEU A 121 0.74 0.10 -5.67
N ILE A 122 2.04 0.33 -5.54
CA ILE A 122 3.04 0.06 -6.57
C ILE A 122 3.91 -1.10 -6.10
N LEU A 123 3.77 -2.24 -6.76
CA LEU A 123 4.48 -3.47 -6.45
C LEU A 123 5.70 -3.59 -7.36
N TRP A 124 6.88 -3.39 -6.79
CA TRP A 124 8.15 -3.58 -7.48
C TRP A 124 8.58 -5.04 -7.32
N ARG A 125 8.61 -5.75 -8.46
CA ARG A 125 8.84 -7.19 -8.54
C ARG A 125 10.26 -7.47 -9.04
N THR A 126 10.96 -8.38 -8.37
CA THR A 126 12.24 -8.93 -8.85
C THR A 126 11.99 -10.14 -9.74
N LYS A 127 12.93 -10.42 -10.66
CA LYS A 127 12.89 -11.65 -11.47
C LYS A 127 13.05 -12.93 -10.64
N VAL A 128 13.82 -12.83 -9.55
CA VAL A 128 14.01 -13.92 -8.59
C VAL A 128 12.81 -13.95 -7.65
N ARG A 129 12.18 -15.13 -7.52
CA ARG A 129 11.05 -15.37 -6.63
C ARG A 129 11.44 -16.38 -5.58
N GLU A 130 11.30 -16.02 -4.31
CA GLU A 130 11.52 -16.93 -3.19
C GLU A 130 10.21 -17.50 -2.66
N GLY A 131 9.09 -16.80 -2.89
CA GLY A 131 7.77 -17.15 -2.35
C GLY A 131 7.69 -16.96 -0.82
N CYS A 132 6.51 -16.63 -0.27
CA CYS A 132 6.31 -16.77 1.18
C CYS A 132 6.13 -18.26 1.51
N LEU A 133 7.06 -18.79 2.31
CA LEU A 133 6.91 -20.09 2.97
C LEU A 133 5.74 -20.07 3.98
N PRO A 134 5.19 -21.24 4.36
CA PRO A 134 4.29 -21.34 5.51
C PRO A 134 4.91 -20.67 6.75
N ASN A 135 4.10 -19.92 7.51
CA ASN A 135 4.54 -19.15 8.69
C ASN A 135 5.57 -18.05 8.42
N CYS A 136 5.70 -17.58 7.17
CA CYS A 136 6.57 -16.46 6.87
C CYS A 136 6.15 -15.21 7.66
N PRO A 137 7.09 -14.47 8.30
CA PRO A 137 6.80 -13.25 9.05
C PRO A 137 6.24 -12.10 8.19
N CYS A 138 6.08 -12.30 6.87
CA CYS A 138 5.33 -11.44 5.97
C CYS A 138 3.82 -11.37 6.30
N GLN A 139 3.30 -12.31 7.09
CA GLN A 139 1.90 -12.38 7.52
C GLN A 139 1.76 -12.48 9.05
N PRO A 140 2.20 -11.47 9.81
CA PRO A 140 2.11 -11.52 11.27
C PRO A 140 0.67 -11.30 11.79
N THR A 141 -0.31 -11.13 10.90
CA THR A 141 -1.71 -10.83 11.20
C THR A 141 -2.64 -11.63 10.28
N ASP A 142 -3.83 -11.98 10.76
CA ASP A 142 -4.90 -12.59 9.97
C ASP A 142 -5.60 -11.58 9.05
N TRP A 143 -4.83 -10.84 8.26
CA TRP A 143 -5.32 -9.72 7.45
C TRP A 143 -6.43 -10.14 6.49
N ARG A 144 -6.44 -11.39 6.00
CA ARG A 144 -7.50 -11.95 5.14
C ARG A 144 -8.89 -11.99 5.80
N SER A 145 -8.91 -12.08 7.12
CA SER A 145 -10.13 -12.15 7.93
C SER A 145 -10.53 -10.79 8.50
N GLN A 146 -9.85 -9.70 8.11
CA GLN A 146 -10.17 -8.37 8.60
C GLN A 146 -11.60 -7.96 8.24
N THR A 147 -12.26 -7.32 9.20
CA THR A 147 -13.63 -6.79 9.11
C THR A 147 -13.66 -5.27 9.23
N VAL A 148 -12.49 -4.62 9.24
CA VAL A 148 -12.36 -3.17 9.28
C VAL A 148 -13.01 -2.55 8.05
N SER A 149 -13.77 -1.48 8.26
CA SER A 149 -14.38 -0.70 7.17
C SER A 149 -13.54 0.53 6.82
N PHE A 150 -13.31 0.74 5.53
CA PHE A 150 -12.63 1.89 4.94
C PHE A 150 -13.67 2.81 4.28
N THR A 151 -14.48 3.48 5.12
CA THR A 151 -15.68 4.23 4.71
C THR A 151 -15.42 5.44 3.81
N HIS A 152 -14.19 5.95 3.77
CA HIS A 152 -13.81 7.11 2.97
C HIS A 152 -13.03 6.75 1.71
N LEU A 153 -12.64 5.48 1.55
CA LEU A 153 -11.81 5.05 0.44
C LEU A 153 -12.65 4.94 -0.84
N GLU A 154 -12.42 5.85 -1.78
CA GLU A 154 -13.17 5.99 -3.03
C GLU A 154 -12.45 5.37 -4.23
N GLU A 155 -11.11 5.36 -4.21
CA GLU A 155 -10.30 4.88 -5.34
C GLU A 155 -9.15 3.96 -4.89
N VAL A 156 -8.96 2.85 -5.61
CA VAL A 156 -7.81 1.96 -5.44
C VAL A 156 -7.12 1.74 -6.79
N GLU A 157 -5.82 1.99 -6.85
CA GLU A 157 -4.97 1.67 -7.99
C GLU A 157 -3.86 0.70 -7.57
N ILE A 158 -3.69 -0.40 -8.29
CA ILE A 158 -2.64 -1.39 -8.04
C ILE A 158 -1.80 -1.56 -9.29
N THR A 159 -0.50 -1.33 -9.19
CA THR A 159 0.48 -1.51 -10.27
C THR A 159 1.44 -2.64 -9.96
N GLY A 160 1.77 -3.45 -10.97
CA GLY A 160 2.64 -4.61 -10.79
C GLY A 160 1.88 -5.84 -10.26
N PHE A 161 0.59 -5.91 -10.56
CA PHE A 161 -0.28 -7.02 -10.17
C PHE A 161 0.07 -8.28 -10.96
N GLU A 162 0.30 -9.39 -10.26
CA GLU A 162 0.75 -10.65 -10.82
C GLU A 162 -0.28 -11.80 -10.78
N GLY A 163 -1.49 -11.56 -10.28
CA GLY A 163 -2.53 -12.59 -10.22
C GLY A 163 -2.10 -13.82 -9.43
N VAL A 164 -1.32 -13.62 -8.35
CA VAL A 164 -0.98 -14.68 -7.40
C VAL A 164 -2.01 -14.73 -6.27
N GLY A 165 -2.19 -15.87 -5.61
CA GLY A 165 -3.30 -16.10 -4.66
C GLY A 165 -3.53 -14.98 -3.64
N HIS A 166 -2.48 -14.53 -2.97
CA HIS A 166 -2.57 -13.46 -1.96
C HIS A 166 -2.96 -12.09 -2.53
N GLU A 167 -2.72 -11.84 -3.81
CA GLU A 167 -3.18 -10.61 -4.46
C GLU A 167 -4.68 -10.66 -4.74
N PHE A 168 -5.22 -11.81 -5.14
CA PHE A 168 -6.67 -11.99 -5.25
C PHE A 168 -7.37 -11.88 -3.91
N ASP A 169 -6.78 -12.46 -2.85
CA ASP A 169 -7.27 -12.28 -1.48
C ASP A 169 -7.34 -10.80 -1.10
N PHE A 170 -6.29 -10.04 -1.45
CA PHE A 170 -6.24 -8.60 -1.22
C PHE A 170 -7.33 -7.85 -1.99
N LEU A 171 -7.54 -8.16 -3.28
CA LEU A 171 -8.60 -7.52 -4.07
C LEU A 171 -9.98 -7.73 -3.45
N LYS A 172 -10.34 -8.99 -3.15
CA LYS A 172 -11.62 -9.34 -2.55
C LYS A 172 -11.83 -8.61 -1.23
N LEU A 173 -10.78 -8.55 -0.42
CA LEU A 173 -10.83 -7.89 0.88
C LEU A 173 -11.01 -6.37 0.74
N MET A 174 -10.29 -5.72 -0.19
CA MET A 174 -10.47 -4.29 -0.45
C MET A 174 -11.88 -3.96 -0.91
N LEU A 175 -12.44 -4.74 -1.83
CA LEU A 175 -13.82 -4.57 -2.32
C LEU A 175 -14.84 -4.75 -1.19
N ARG A 176 -14.66 -5.78 -0.34
CA ARG A 176 -15.53 -6.04 0.81
C ARG A 176 -15.45 -4.96 1.89
N CYS A 177 -14.25 -4.48 2.19
CA CYS A 177 -14.00 -3.55 3.29
C CYS A 177 -14.26 -2.08 2.94
N SER A 178 -14.45 -1.73 1.66
CA SER A 178 -14.51 -0.33 1.20
C SER A 178 -15.89 0.00 0.61
N PRO A 179 -16.91 0.28 1.45
CA PRO A 179 -18.28 0.49 0.97
C PRO A 179 -18.46 1.73 0.09
N ALA A 180 -17.56 2.72 0.21
CA ALA A 180 -17.58 3.94 -0.61
C ALA A 180 -16.71 3.84 -1.88
N LEU A 181 -16.14 2.66 -2.16
CA LEU A 181 -15.25 2.48 -3.31
C LEU A 181 -16.02 2.65 -4.61
N LYS A 182 -15.61 3.62 -5.42
CA LYS A 182 -16.20 3.95 -6.71
C LYS A 182 -15.38 3.38 -7.86
N LYS A 183 -14.05 3.30 -7.69
CA LYS A 183 -13.12 2.95 -8.76
C LYS A 183 -12.02 2.02 -8.27
N MET A 184 -11.79 0.95 -9.03
CA MET A 184 -10.64 0.06 -8.87
C MET A 184 -9.88 -0.07 -10.19
N THR A 185 -8.57 0.16 -10.17
CA THR A 185 -7.71 0.08 -11.35
C THR A 185 -6.57 -0.91 -11.11
N LEU A 186 -6.44 -1.92 -11.97
CA LEU A 186 -5.38 -2.90 -11.94
C LEU A 186 -4.47 -2.73 -13.16
N LYS A 187 -3.18 -2.51 -12.92
CA LYS A 187 -2.13 -2.50 -13.95
C LYS A 187 -1.28 -3.75 -13.78
N LEU A 188 -1.43 -4.66 -14.73
CA LEU A 188 -0.86 -6.00 -14.70
C LEU A 188 0.65 -5.97 -15.01
N SER A 189 1.40 -6.88 -14.38
CA SER A 189 2.80 -7.10 -14.73
C SER A 189 2.93 -7.89 -16.05
N ARG A 190 4.09 -7.77 -16.70
CA ARG A 190 4.38 -8.42 -18.00
C ARG A 190 4.27 -9.95 -17.95
N ASP A 191 4.57 -10.57 -16.82
CA ASP A 191 4.79 -12.01 -16.72
C ASP A 191 3.49 -12.82 -16.55
N VAL A 192 2.36 -12.14 -16.41
CA VAL A 192 1.16 -12.70 -15.77
C VAL A 192 0.02 -12.91 -16.75
N TRP A 193 -0.02 -12.12 -17.82
CA TRP A 193 -1.12 -12.18 -18.79
C TRP A 193 -1.09 -13.40 -19.71
N SER A 194 -0.02 -14.20 -19.69
CA SER A 194 0.03 -15.46 -20.45
C SER A 194 -0.89 -16.55 -19.88
N ARG A 195 -1.44 -16.39 -18.66
CA ARG A 195 -2.38 -17.35 -18.05
C ARG A 195 -3.83 -16.94 -18.31
N LYS A 196 -4.53 -17.70 -19.18
CA LYS A 196 -5.97 -17.55 -19.47
C LYS A 196 -6.86 -17.52 -18.21
N ASP A 197 -6.43 -18.14 -17.11
CA ASP A 197 -7.23 -18.30 -15.90
C ASP A 197 -7.30 -17.03 -15.05
N GLY A 198 -6.27 -16.19 -15.06
CA GLY A 198 -6.19 -15.00 -14.21
C GLY A 198 -7.26 -13.95 -14.53
N CYS A 199 -7.55 -13.75 -15.82
CA CYS A 199 -8.55 -12.79 -16.29
C CYS A 199 -9.96 -13.21 -15.87
N THR A 200 -10.24 -14.51 -15.95
CA THR A 200 -11.52 -15.09 -15.53
C THR A 200 -11.75 -14.90 -14.03
N ILE A 201 -10.72 -15.10 -13.20
CA ILE A 201 -10.80 -14.88 -11.75
C ILE A 201 -11.10 -13.41 -11.44
N ILE A 202 -10.36 -12.47 -12.04
CA ILE A 202 -10.58 -11.02 -11.82
C ILE A 202 -12.00 -10.63 -12.25
N ASN A 203 -12.43 -11.10 -13.42
CA ASN A 203 -13.77 -10.80 -13.93
C ASN A 203 -14.87 -11.34 -13.01
N ASN A 204 -14.71 -12.55 -12.46
CA ASN A 204 -15.66 -13.11 -11.52
C ASN A 204 -15.70 -12.28 -10.22
N ILE A 205 -14.54 -11.88 -9.70
CA ILE A 205 -14.48 -10.99 -8.53
C ILE A 205 -15.21 -9.68 -8.81
N PHE A 206 -14.95 -9.02 -9.93
CA PHE A 206 -15.57 -7.73 -10.23
C PHE A 206 -17.08 -7.81 -10.49
N LYS A 207 -17.57 -8.92 -11.05
CA LYS A 207 -19.02 -9.16 -11.20
C LYS A 207 -19.77 -9.23 -9.87
N GLU A 208 -19.10 -9.61 -8.78
CA GLU A 208 -19.70 -9.60 -7.43
C GLU A 208 -19.89 -8.17 -6.88
N TYR A 209 -19.23 -7.16 -7.47
CA TYR A 209 -19.25 -5.76 -7.01
C TYR A 209 -19.61 -4.79 -8.13
N PRO A 210 -20.84 -4.85 -8.68
CA PRO A 210 -21.24 -4.06 -9.85
C PRO A 210 -21.26 -2.54 -9.61
N SER A 211 -21.28 -2.09 -8.35
CA SER A 211 -21.23 -0.68 -8.00
C SER A 211 -19.85 -0.04 -8.18
N VAL A 212 -18.79 -0.84 -8.41
CA VAL A 212 -17.41 -0.36 -8.51
C VAL A 212 -16.96 -0.38 -9.97
N GLN A 213 -16.55 0.77 -10.50
CA GLN A 213 -15.97 0.86 -11.84
C GLN A 213 -14.59 0.21 -11.85
N CYS A 214 -14.45 -0.87 -12.60
CA CYS A 214 -13.24 -1.68 -12.61
C CYS A 214 -12.50 -1.59 -13.96
N TYR A 215 -11.21 -1.24 -13.89
CA TYR A 215 -10.35 -1.06 -15.05
C TYR A 215 -9.12 -1.97 -14.99
N ILE A 216 -8.82 -2.65 -16.09
CA ILE A 216 -7.66 -3.54 -16.21
C ILE A 216 -6.78 -3.10 -17.38
N TYR A 217 -5.52 -2.79 -17.08
CA TYR A 217 -4.52 -2.35 -18.06
C TYR A 217 -3.35 -3.33 -18.14
N LEU A 218 -2.86 -3.57 -19.36
CA LEU A 218 -1.55 -4.17 -19.56
C LEU A 218 -0.45 -3.15 -19.30
N SER A 219 0.75 -3.63 -18.98
CA SER A 219 1.96 -2.82 -18.80
C SER A 219 2.31 -1.87 -19.97
N TYR A 220 1.71 -2.05 -21.15
CA TYR A 220 1.89 -1.19 -22.33
C TYR A 220 0.76 -0.14 -22.52
N GLY A 221 -0.04 0.13 -21.48
CA GLY A 221 -1.06 1.20 -21.49
C GLY A 221 -2.34 0.88 -22.25
N LYS A 222 -2.45 -0.28 -22.90
CA LYS A 222 -3.70 -0.75 -23.51
C LYS A 222 -4.67 -1.19 -22.41
N CYS A 223 -5.80 -0.51 -22.30
CA CYS A 223 -6.96 -0.97 -21.55
C CYS A 223 -7.48 -2.23 -22.26
N MET A 224 -7.54 -3.36 -21.58
CA MET A 224 -8.14 -4.55 -22.16
C MET A 224 -9.60 -4.71 -21.80
N PHE A 225 -9.99 -4.25 -20.60
CA PHE A 225 -11.33 -4.43 -20.09
C PHE A 225 -11.71 -3.24 -19.20
N SER A 226 -12.82 -2.60 -19.57
CA SER A 226 -13.62 -1.77 -18.67
C SER A 226 -14.87 -2.56 -18.34
N VAL A 227 -15.03 -2.96 -17.08
CA VAL A 227 -16.31 -3.47 -16.61
C VAL A 227 -17.08 -2.25 -16.11
N LEU A 228 -17.90 -1.71 -17.00
CA LEU A 228 -19.01 -0.81 -16.64
C LEU A 228 -20.21 -1.74 -16.46
N CYS A 229 -20.60 -1.98 -15.20
CA CYS A 229 -21.86 -2.65 -14.91
C CYS A 229 -23.04 -1.69 -15.16
#